data_AF-A0A2H0Z448-F1
#
_entry.id   AF-A0A2H0Z448-F1
#
_cell.length_a   1.000
_cell.length_b   1.000
_cell.length_c   1.000
_cell.angle_alpha   90.00
_cell.angle_beta   90.00
_cell.angle_gamma   90.00
#
_symmetry.space_group_name_H-M   'P 1'
#
loop_
_entity.id
_entity.type
_entity.pdbx_description
1 polymer ?
#
loop_
_entity_poly.entity_id
_entity_poly.type
_entity_poly.pdbx_seq_one_letter_code
_entity_poly.pdbx_strand_id
1 'polypeptide(L)'
;MKFDKLFLTILFLSFAVTIHTQNLPQIMVSPHAKIIQEVGLSEITIDYNRPAVKGREIWGKLVPYGMTNLGFGTTKESPWRAGANENTTITFTDDVKINGQPLPANTYGLHMIATDKEWTIIFSKTNTAWGSFFYDPK
;
A
#
# COMPACT_ATOMS: atom_id res chain seq x y z
N MET A 1 -18.71 21.99 62.71
CA MET A 1 -19.10 21.06 61.63
C MET A 1 -19.16 21.71 60.23
N LYS A 2 -18.18 22.58 59.88
CA LYS A 2 -18.09 23.23 58.56
C LYS A 2 -16.84 22.81 57.76
N PHE A 3 -15.86 22.17 58.40
CA PHE A 3 -14.63 21.70 57.76
C PHE A 3 -14.82 20.37 57.00
N ASP A 4 -15.72 19.50 57.44
CA ASP A 4 -15.93 18.18 56.82
C ASP A 4 -16.53 18.26 55.41
N LYS A 5 -17.38 19.27 55.15
CA LYS A 5 -17.97 19.49 53.82
C LYS A 5 -16.96 20.06 52.81
N LEU A 6 -16.00 20.85 53.28
CA LEU A 6 -14.97 21.47 52.42
C LEU A 6 -13.95 20.43 51.96
N PHE A 7 -13.57 19.50 52.85
CA PHE A 7 -12.67 18.40 52.53
C PHE A 7 -13.28 17.40 51.54
N LEU A 8 -14.57 17.07 51.70
CA LEU A 8 -15.30 16.21 50.76
C LEU A 8 -15.43 16.83 49.36
N THR A 9 -15.57 18.16 49.28
CA THR A 9 -15.70 18.87 48.01
C THR A 9 -14.39 18.89 47.23
N ILE A 10 -13.24 19.03 47.91
CA ILE A 10 -11.91 18.99 47.28
C ILE A 10 -11.56 17.56 46.82
N LEU A 11 -12.00 16.53 47.55
CA LEU A 11 -11.84 15.13 47.16
C LEU A 11 -12.68 14.76 45.93
N PHE A 12 -13.82 15.41 45.72
CA PHE A 12 -14.65 15.21 44.52
C PHE A 12 -14.10 15.93 43.29
N LEU A 13 -13.43 17.08 43.48
CA LEU A 13 -12.85 17.86 42.38
C LEU A 13 -11.55 17.26 41.81
N SER A 14 -10.83 16.48 42.61
CA SER A 14 -9.61 15.76 42.19
C SER A 14 -9.89 14.51 41.35
N PHE A 15 -11.15 14.08 41.25
CA PHE A 15 -11.57 12.96 40.39
C PHE A 15 -11.89 13.38 38.94
N ALA A 16 -11.87 14.67 38.62
CA ALA A 16 -12.10 15.19 37.28
C ALA A 16 -10.81 15.23 36.42
N VAL A 17 -9.93 14.23 36.57
CA VAL A 17 -8.82 14.05 35.63
C VAL A 17 -9.42 13.60 34.31
N THR A 18 -9.40 14.48 33.32
CA THR A 18 -9.75 14.19 31.94
C THR A 18 -8.87 13.04 31.45
N ILE A 19 -9.50 11.89 31.21
CA ILE A 19 -8.88 10.79 30.47
C ILE A 19 -8.64 11.31 29.05
N HIS A 20 -7.45 11.84 28.80
CA HIS A 20 -6.95 11.98 27.44
C HIS A 20 -6.70 10.57 26.94
N THR A 21 -7.64 10.05 26.15
CA THR A 21 -7.38 8.85 25.35
C THR A 21 -6.19 9.19 24.45
N GLN A 22 -5.07 8.52 24.67
CA GLN A 22 -3.98 8.58 23.71
C GLN A 22 -4.51 7.97 22.42
N ASN A 23 -4.72 8.79 21.39
CA ASN A 23 -4.96 8.32 20.03
C ASN A 23 -3.70 7.61 19.56
N LEU A 24 -3.55 6.34 19.93
CA LEU A 24 -2.48 5.50 19.40
C LEU A 24 -2.65 5.43 17.88
N PRO A 25 -1.57 5.61 17.11
CA PRO A 25 -1.64 5.44 15.67
C PRO A 25 -2.19 4.05 15.36
N GLN A 26 -3.22 3.99 14.53
CA GLN A 26 -3.81 2.70 14.15
C GLN A 26 -2.77 1.88 13.41
N ILE A 27 -2.56 0.63 13.84
CA ILE A 27 -1.71 -0.31 13.13
C ILE A 27 -2.38 -0.60 11.78
N MET A 28 -1.73 -0.21 10.69
CA MET A 28 -2.21 -0.54 9.35
C MET A 28 -2.28 -2.06 9.19
N VAL A 29 -3.43 -2.56 8.75
CA VAL A 29 -3.66 -4.00 8.51
C VAL A 29 -2.66 -4.58 7.50
N SER A 30 -2.27 -3.76 6.52
CA SER A 30 -1.24 -4.06 5.53
C SER A 30 -0.06 -3.11 5.76
N PRO A 31 0.95 -3.51 6.55
CA PRO A 31 2.04 -2.63 6.92
C PRO A 31 2.84 -2.17 5.71
N HIS A 32 3.20 -0.88 5.72
CA HIS A 32 4.12 -0.28 4.77
C HIS A 32 5.54 -0.85 4.93
N ALA A 33 6.26 -0.94 3.82
CA ALA A 33 7.66 -1.33 3.75
C ALA A 33 8.35 -0.65 2.56
N LYS A 34 9.66 -0.45 2.69
CA LYS A 34 10.52 0.10 1.64
C LYS A 34 11.82 -0.68 1.58
N ILE A 35 12.26 -1.00 0.36
CA ILE A 35 13.56 -1.60 0.09
C ILE A 35 14.31 -0.65 -0.82
N ILE A 36 15.57 -0.40 -0.50
CA ILE A 36 16.47 0.44 -1.29
C ILE A 36 17.72 -0.41 -1.54
N GLN A 37 18.17 -0.47 -2.79
CA GLN A 37 19.36 -1.20 -3.18
C GLN A 37 20.18 -0.39 -4.19
N GLU A 38 21.46 -0.20 -3.88
CA GLU A 38 22.42 0.35 -4.82
C GLU A 38 23.02 -0.77 -5.70
N VAL A 39 23.08 -0.53 -7.01
CA VAL A 39 23.72 -1.39 -8.02
C VAL A 39 24.67 -0.52 -8.83
N GLY A 40 25.95 -0.58 -8.50
CA GLY A 40 26.94 0.33 -9.07
C GLY A 40 26.69 1.76 -8.58
N LEU A 41 26.36 2.67 -9.51
CA LEU A 41 25.99 4.05 -9.21
C LEU A 41 24.48 4.29 -9.20
N SER A 42 23.69 3.27 -9.54
CA SER A 42 22.23 3.39 -9.64
C SER A 42 21.55 2.90 -8.38
N GLU A 43 20.52 3.59 -7.92
CA GLU A 43 19.66 3.17 -6.81
C GLU A 43 18.32 2.65 -7.34
N ILE A 44 17.89 1.52 -6.78
CA ILE A 44 16.59 0.90 -7.03
C ILE A 44 15.80 0.94 -5.73
N THR A 45 14.66 1.62 -5.74
CA THR A 45 13.76 1.71 -4.58
C THR A 45 12.44 1.02 -4.89
N ILE A 46 11.96 0.16 -3.98
CA ILE A 46 10.61 -0.42 -4.02
C ILE A 46 9.84 0.05 -2.79
N ASP A 47 8.72 0.73 -2.99
CA ASP A 47 7.82 1.25 -1.95
C ASP A 47 6.46 0.53 -2.06
N TYR A 48 6.03 -0.14 -0.99
CA TYR A 48 4.88 -1.05 -1.04
C TYR A 48 4.22 -1.28 0.32
N ASN A 49 2.95 -1.71 0.29
CA ASN A 49 2.25 -2.20 1.47
C ASN A 49 2.05 -3.71 1.36
N ARG A 50 2.34 -4.43 2.43
CA ARG A 50 2.31 -5.90 2.49
C ARG A 50 0.88 -6.40 2.72
N PRO A 51 0.20 -7.02 1.73
CA PRO A 51 -1.16 -7.51 1.92
C PRO A 51 -1.22 -8.66 2.94
N ALA A 52 -2.00 -8.48 4.01
CA ALA A 52 -2.29 -9.58 4.93
C ALA A 52 -3.28 -10.57 4.27
N VAL A 53 -2.86 -11.82 4.06
CA VAL A 53 -3.68 -12.87 3.42
C VAL A 53 -4.92 -13.20 4.26
N LYS A 54 -4.79 -13.23 5.59
CA LYS A 54 -5.89 -13.48 6.55
C LYS A 54 -6.71 -14.75 6.22
N GLY A 55 -6.03 -15.82 5.82
CA GLY A 55 -6.68 -17.10 5.48
C GLY A 55 -7.48 -17.10 4.17
N ARG A 56 -7.43 -16.04 3.38
CA ARG A 56 -8.11 -15.96 2.07
C ARG A 56 -7.31 -16.70 1.01
N GLU A 57 -8.02 -17.37 0.11
CA GLU A 57 -7.44 -17.81 -1.14
C GLU A 57 -7.18 -16.59 -2.03
N ILE A 58 -5.93 -16.39 -2.42
CA ILE A 58 -5.50 -15.17 -3.13
C ILE A 58 -5.62 -15.37 -4.63
N TRP A 59 -4.86 -16.31 -5.17
CA TRP A 59 -4.72 -16.50 -6.61
C TRP A 59 -5.91 -17.22 -7.21
N GLY A 60 -6.43 -16.72 -8.33
CA GLY A 60 -7.65 -17.26 -8.96
C GLY A 60 -8.95 -16.94 -8.21
N LYS A 61 -8.88 -16.23 -7.08
CA LYS A 61 -10.04 -15.78 -6.29
C LYS A 61 -9.97 -14.28 -6.02
N LEU A 62 -9.32 -13.86 -4.94
CA LEU A 62 -9.21 -12.45 -4.57
C LEU A 62 -8.47 -11.65 -5.65
N VAL A 63 -7.39 -12.23 -6.17
CA VAL A 63 -6.68 -11.74 -7.35
C VAL A 63 -6.94 -12.75 -8.46
N PRO A 64 -7.86 -12.44 -9.39
CA PRO A 64 -8.11 -13.28 -10.55
C PRO A 64 -6.85 -13.43 -11.39
N TYR A 65 -6.74 -14.57 -12.08
CA TYR A 65 -5.69 -14.76 -13.07
C TYR A 65 -5.99 -13.97 -14.34
N GLY A 66 -4.93 -13.60 -15.06
CA GLY A 66 -5.04 -12.86 -16.31
C GLY A 66 -5.42 -11.40 -16.11
N MET A 67 -6.02 -10.83 -17.14
CA MET A 67 -6.63 -9.50 -17.12
C MET A 67 -8.10 -9.64 -16.71
N THR A 68 -8.63 -8.71 -15.92
CA THR A 68 -10.01 -8.81 -15.43
C THR A 68 -10.75 -7.48 -15.55
N ASN A 69 -12.02 -7.55 -15.93
CA ASN A 69 -12.91 -6.40 -15.83
C ASN A 69 -13.32 -6.20 -14.37
N LEU A 70 -12.96 -5.05 -13.79
CA LEU A 70 -13.25 -4.74 -12.39
C LEU A 70 -14.68 -4.21 -12.15
N GLY A 71 -15.49 -4.08 -13.20
CA GLY A 71 -16.87 -3.57 -13.15
C GLY A 71 -16.96 -2.08 -12.80
N PHE A 72 -15.83 -1.38 -12.74
CA PHE A 72 -15.74 0.03 -12.37
C PHE A 72 -14.56 0.69 -13.10
N GLY A 73 -14.73 1.97 -13.45
CA GLY A 73 -13.74 2.75 -14.21
C GLY A 73 -13.95 2.68 -15.73
N THR A 74 -12.96 3.14 -16.48
CA THR A 74 -13.03 3.25 -17.95
C THR A 74 -12.40 2.08 -18.67
N THR A 75 -11.66 1.23 -17.96
CA THR A 75 -10.87 0.16 -18.57
C THR A 75 -11.70 -1.12 -18.69
N LYS A 76 -11.68 -1.72 -19.89
CA LYS A 76 -12.40 -2.98 -20.17
C LYS A 76 -11.80 -4.17 -19.42
N GLU A 77 -10.49 -4.26 -19.36
CA GLU A 77 -9.75 -5.31 -18.66
C GLU A 77 -8.50 -4.70 -18.03
N SER A 78 -8.26 -5.06 -16.78
CA SER A 78 -7.19 -4.50 -15.98
C SER A 78 -6.30 -5.60 -15.40
N PRO A 79 -4.97 -5.40 -15.34
CA PRO A 79 -4.09 -6.27 -14.59
C PRO A 79 -4.30 -6.03 -13.09
N TRP A 80 -3.74 -6.91 -12.25
CA TRP A 80 -3.72 -6.68 -10.83
C TRP A 80 -2.72 -5.57 -10.48
N ARG A 81 -3.17 -4.52 -9.79
CA ARG A 81 -2.26 -3.57 -9.11
C ARG A 81 -1.60 -4.28 -7.93
N ALA A 82 -0.30 -4.53 -8.01
CA ALA A 82 0.42 -5.28 -7.00
C ALA A 82 0.40 -4.60 -5.62
N GLY A 83 0.31 -5.41 -4.57
CA GLY A 83 0.34 -4.96 -3.16
C GLY A 83 -1.04 -4.69 -2.54
N ALA A 84 -1.07 -3.90 -1.47
CA ALA A 84 -2.28 -3.42 -0.78
C ALA A 84 -2.29 -1.89 -0.72
N ASN A 85 -3.41 -1.27 -0.35
CA ASN A 85 -3.54 0.18 -0.12
C ASN A 85 -3.05 1.07 -1.30
N GLU A 86 -1.92 1.76 -1.15
CA GLU A 86 -1.26 2.58 -2.17
C GLU A 86 -0.63 1.73 -3.27
N ASN A 87 -0.37 2.33 -4.44
CA ASN A 87 0.29 1.61 -5.53
C ASN A 87 1.69 1.17 -5.10
N THR A 88 2.03 -0.09 -5.37
CA THR A 88 3.43 -0.52 -5.24
C THR A 88 4.22 0.19 -6.32
N THR A 89 5.26 0.91 -5.94
CA THR A 89 6.11 1.61 -6.90
C THR A 89 7.53 1.05 -6.91
N ILE A 90 8.15 1.13 -8.08
CA ILE A 90 9.58 0.88 -8.27
C ILE A 90 10.21 2.12 -8.92
N THR A 91 11.30 2.60 -8.33
CA THR A 91 12.03 3.77 -8.81
C THR A 91 13.44 3.36 -9.21
N PHE A 92 13.88 3.82 -10.37
CA PHE A 92 15.26 3.72 -10.85
C PHE A 92 15.84 5.13 -10.99
N THR A 93 17.03 5.37 -10.44
CA THR A 93 17.72 6.66 -10.60
C THR A 93 18.33 6.85 -11.98
N ASP A 94 18.63 5.75 -12.69
CA ASP A 94 19.26 5.74 -14.00
C ASP A 94 18.50 4.84 -14.98
N ASP A 95 18.77 5.00 -16.27
CA ASP A 95 18.24 4.13 -17.31
C ASP A 95 18.72 2.68 -17.08
N VAL A 96 17.79 1.73 -17.09
CA VAL A 96 18.08 0.32 -16.89
C VAL A 96 17.68 -0.52 -18.10
N LYS A 97 18.07 -1.80 -18.08
CA LYS A 97 17.54 -2.81 -19.00
C LYS A 97 16.83 -3.90 -18.22
N ILE A 98 15.58 -4.16 -18.57
CA ILE A 98 14.79 -5.29 -18.03
C ILE A 98 14.63 -6.31 -19.16
N ASN A 99 15.12 -7.53 -18.96
CA ASN A 99 15.14 -8.57 -20.01
C ASN A 99 15.77 -8.09 -21.34
N GLY A 100 16.82 -7.27 -21.25
CA GLY A 100 17.51 -6.69 -22.41
C GLY A 100 16.80 -5.49 -23.06
N GLN A 101 15.56 -5.18 -22.67
CA GLN A 101 14.81 -4.03 -23.16
C GLN A 101 15.11 -2.78 -22.35
N PRO A 102 15.31 -1.61 -22.98
CA PRO A 102 15.58 -0.37 -22.27
C PRO A 102 14.35 0.11 -21.50
N LEU A 103 14.56 0.56 -20.27
CA LEU A 103 13.57 1.21 -19.42
C LEU A 103 14.20 2.48 -18.84
N PRO A 104 13.71 3.67 -19.18
CA PRO A 104 14.29 4.92 -18.68
C PRO A 104 14.21 5.06 -17.17
N ALA A 105 15.08 5.91 -16.60
CA ALA A 105 14.99 6.33 -15.20
C ALA A 105 13.60 6.94 -14.91
N ASN A 106 12.87 6.35 -13.96
CA ASN A 106 11.58 6.86 -13.52
C ASN A 106 11.07 6.13 -12.27
N THR A 107 9.94 6.60 -11.74
CA THR A 107 9.09 5.86 -10.82
C THR A 107 7.92 5.23 -11.58
N TYR A 108 7.81 3.91 -11.51
CA TYR A 108 6.76 3.13 -12.15
C TYR A 108 5.85 2.49 -11.11
N GLY A 109 4.54 2.47 -11.38
CA GLY A 109 3.58 1.65 -10.64
C GLY A 109 3.64 0.20 -11.13
N LEU A 110 3.67 -0.75 -10.19
CA LEU A 110 3.74 -2.17 -10.53
C LEU A 110 2.36 -2.78 -10.67
N HIS A 111 2.10 -3.28 -11.88
CA HIS A 111 0.96 -4.14 -12.16
C HIS A 111 1.46 -5.51 -12.59
N MET A 112 0.62 -6.52 -12.40
CA MET A 112 0.97 -7.91 -12.71
C MET A 112 -0.21 -8.61 -13.37
N ILE A 113 0.11 -9.42 -14.38
CA ILE A 113 -0.79 -10.43 -14.91
C ILE A 113 -0.32 -11.75 -14.33
N ALA A 114 -1.03 -12.23 -13.31
CA ALA A 114 -0.72 -13.50 -12.67
C ALA A 114 -1.37 -14.65 -13.43
N THR A 115 -0.66 -15.77 -13.53
CA THR A 115 -1.23 -17.08 -13.90
C THR A 115 -0.81 -18.12 -12.87
N ASP A 116 -1.18 -19.39 -13.09
CA ASP A 116 -0.77 -20.51 -12.24
C ASP A 116 0.73 -20.82 -12.34
N LYS A 117 1.38 -20.45 -13.45
CA LYS A 117 2.77 -20.82 -13.76
C LYS A 117 3.70 -19.64 -13.98
N GLU A 118 3.20 -18.61 -14.65
CA GLU A 118 3.99 -17.47 -15.12
C GLU A 118 3.33 -16.14 -14.80
N TRP A 119 4.16 -15.13 -14.60
CA TRP A 119 3.71 -13.81 -14.21
C TRP A 119 4.36 -12.79 -15.11
N THR A 120 3.53 -11.91 -15.67
CA THR A 120 4.01 -10.75 -16.42
C THR A 120 4.01 -9.54 -15.50
N ILE A 121 5.18 -8.92 -15.33
CA ILE A 121 5.32 -7.67 -14.58
C ILE A 121 5.21 -6.50 -15.56
N ILE A 122 4.42 -5.50 -15.18
CA ILE A 122 4.14 -4.31 -15.97
C ILE A 122 4.63 -3.08 -15.18
N PHE A 123 5.46 -2.28 -15.84
CA PHE A 123 5.96 -0.99 -15.35
C PHE A 123 5.05 0.14 -15.88
N SER A 124 4.03 0.50 -15.11
CA SER A 124 3.07 1.54 -15.47
C SER A 124 3.62 2.93 -15.15
N LYS A 125 3.49 3.89 -16.07
CA LYS A 125 3.80 5.30 -15.79
C LYS A 125 2.82 5.94 -14.81
N THR A 126 1.62 5.39 -14.70
CA THR A 126 0.61 5.82 -13.72
C THR A 126 0.91 5.19 -12.36
N ASN A 127 1.79 5.83 -11.59
CA ASN A 127 2.30 5.32 -10.31
C ASN A 127 1.48 5.76 -9.08
N THR A 128 0.49 6.65 -9.24
CA THR A 128 -0.38 7.14 -8.14
C THR A 128 -1.76 6.50 -8.11
N ALA A 129 -2.05 5.54 -9.00
CA ALA A 129 -3.36 4.95 -9.12
C ALA A 129 -3.77 4.12 -7.89
N TRP A 130 -4.98 4.37 -7.38
CA TRP A 130 -5.61 3.52 -6.38
C TRP A 130 -6.39 2.39 -7.08
N GLY A 131 -5.71 1.25 -7.28
CA GLY A 131 -6.23 0.12 -8.07
C GLY A 131 -5.94 0.25 -9.58
N SER A 132 -6.62 -0.55 -10.40
CA SER A 132 -6.40 -0.62 -11.86
C SER A 132 -7.64 -0.23 -12.68
N PHE A 133 -8.59 0.47 -12.08
CA PHE A 133 -9.89 0.83 -12.69
C PHE A 133 -9.75 1.74 -13.93
N PHE A 134 -8.68 2.54 -13.97
CA PHE A 134 -8.35 3.45 -15.07
C PHE A 134 -6.98 3.09 -15.68
N TYR A 135 -6.64 1.80 -15.68
CA TYR A 135 -5.40 1.32 -16.27
C TYR A 135 -5.33 1.68 -17.75
N ASP A 136 -4.24 2.34 -18.15
CA ASP A 136 -3.87 2.59 -19.53
C ASP A 136 -2.75 1.62 -19.91
N PRO A 137 -2.92 0.78 -20.96
CA PRO A 137 -1.90 -0.14 -21.41
C PRO A 137 -0.68 0.51 -22.09
N LYS A 138 -0.69 1.84 -22.30
CA LYS A 138 0.38 2.57 -23.01
C LYS A 138 1.45 3.18 -22.10
#